data_AF-A0A8J6PAP2-F1
#
_entry.id   AF-A0A8J6PAP2-F1
#
_cell.length_a   1.000
_cell.length_b   1.000
_cell.length_c   1.000
_cell.angle_alpha   90.00
_cell.angle_beta   90.00
_cell.angle_gamma   90.00
#
_symmetry.space_group_name_H-M   'P 1'
#
loop_
_entity.id
_entity.type
_entity.pdbx_description
1 polymer ?
#
loop_
_entity_poly.entity_id
_entity_poly.type
_entity_poly.pdbx_seq_one_letter_code
_entity_poly.pdbx_strand_id
1 'polypeptide(L)'
;MASRLTVRTAEGSVRGAREGAVLRWRSIPYAAPPVGELRWRAPAPVQPWRGVRDATTYGFASWQPRWGAGLAPGNFQPVSEDCLTLNVVAPAEPSERPRPTVVFIHGGGYIIGTSALEMYGGVRLVERGDIVYVSMNYRLGPLGYLDLSTFSTANRPIESNLGMRDQVAALEWVQRNIAAFGGDPDNVTIFGESAGGNAVTSLMVTPAARGLFHQAIAQSAPAHWAHDKDDSERWARSYIELLGATPETAVPALERATPK
;
A
#
# COMPACT_ATOMS: atom_id res chain seq x y z
N MET A 1 -3.89 -2.51 -30.58
CA MET A 1 -4.42 -1.81 -29.38
C MET A 1 -4.69 -2.74 -28.19
N ALA A 2 -5.29 -3.93 -28.36
CA ALA A 2 -5.57 -4.86 -27.24
C ALA A 2 -4.33 -5.43 -26.51
N SER A 3 -3.15 -5.47 -27.16
CA SER A 3 -1.92 -6.06 -26.59
C SER A 3 -1.30 -5.25 -25.46
N ARG A 4 -1.55 -3.94 -25.36
CA ARG A 4 -0.99 -3.09 -24.30
C ARG A 4 -1.81 -3.06 -23.03
N LEU A 5 -3.12 -3.33 -23.12
CA LEU A 5 -3.99 -3.36 -21.95
C LEU A 5 -3.75 -4.63 -21.11
N THR A 6 -3.31 -5.72 -21.74
CA THR A 6 -2.92 -6.93 -21.03
C THR A 6 -1.41 -6.91 -20.78
N VAL A 7 -1.01 -6.75 -19.53
CA VAL A 7 0.41 -6.69 -19.11
C VAL A 7 0.73 -7.95 -18.32
N ARG A 8 1.87 -8.58 -18.62
CA ARG A 8 2.38 -9.74 -17.89
C ARG A 8 3.33 -9.27 -16.78
N THR A 9 2.92 -9.43 -15.53
CA THR A 9 3.77 -9.22 -14.34
C THR A 9 4.46 -10.54 -13.96
N ALA A 10 5.35 -10.49 -12.96
CA ALA A 10 5.99 -11.67 -12.39
C ALA A 10 4.97 -12.64 -11.75
N GLU A 11 3.89 -12.10 -11.18
CA GLU A 11 2.85 -12.84 -10.47
C GLU A 11 1.72 -13.34 -11.39
N GLY A 12 1.49 -12.69 -12.53
CA GLY A 12 0.53 -13.12 -13.53
C GLY A 12 0.13 -12.01 -14.51
N SER A 13 -0.79 -12.32 -15.43
CA SER A 13 -1.26 -11.31 -16.39
C SER A 13 -2.41 -10.49 -15.81
N VAL A 14 -2.38 -9.18 -16.02
CA VAL A 14 -3.45 -8.23 -15.65
C VAL A 14 -3.98 -7.52 -16.89
N ARG A 15 -5.28 -7.19 -16.90
CA ARG A 15 -5.91 -6.40 -17.96
C ARG A 15 -6.45 -5.09 -17.41
N GLY A 16 -5.94 -3.99 -17.93
CA GLY A 16 -6.40 -2.64 -17.63
C GLY A 16 -7.38 -2.09 -18.65
N ALA A 17 -7.67 -0.79 -18.55
CA ALA A 17 -8.51 -0.04 -19.47
C ALA A 17 -7.78 1.19 -20.02
N ARG A 18 -8.22 1.66 -21.20
CA ARG A 18 -7.83 2.97 -21.74
C ARG A 18 -8.88 4.00 -21.31
N GLU A 19 -8.44 5.12 -20.77
CA GLU A 19 -9.28 6.25 -20.39
C GLU A 19 -8.67 7.52 -20.98
N GLY A 20 -9.20 7.97 -22.12
CA GLY A 20 -8.63 9.11 -22.84
C GLY A 20 -7.19 8.88 -23.27
N ALA A 21 -6.28 9.73 -22.77
CA ALA A 21 -4.85 9.73 -23.08
C ALA A 21 -4.01 8.79 -22.20
N VAL A 22 -4.63 8.09 -21.23
CA VAL A 22 -3.91 7.18 -20.32
C VAL A 22 -4.42 5.74 -20.39
N LEU A 23 -3.55 4.82 -19.98
CA LEU A 23 -3.88 3.43 -19.64
C LEU A 23 -3.87 3.29 -18.12
N ARG A 24 -4.80 2.49 -17.59
CA ARG A 24 -4.92 2.26 -16.16
C ARG A 24 -5.08 0.79 -15.82
N TRP A 25 -4.42 0.41 -14.74
CA TRP A 25 -4.61 -0.87 -14.07
C TRP A 25 -4.86 -0.59 -12.59
N ARG A 26 -5.93 -1.14 -12.04
CA ARG A 26 -6.39 -0.87 -10.67
C ARG A 26 -6.36 -2.15 -9.85
N SER A 27 -6.05 -1.99 -8.57
CA SER A 27 -6.05 -3.05 -7.56
C SER A 27 -5.31 -4.32 -7.96
N ILE A 28 -4.10 -4.15 -8.50
CA ILE A 28 -3.15 -5.25 -8.72
C ILE A 28 -2.58 -5.65 -7.34
N PRO A 29 -2.63 -6.93 -6.93
CA PRO A 29 -2.03 -7.36 -5.68
C PRO A 29 -0.49 -7.25 -5.75
N TYR A 30 0.12 -6.64 -4.75
CA TYR A 30 1.58 -6.68 -4.59
C TYR A 30 2.04 -7.63 -3.48
N ALA A 31 1.12 -8.03 -2.59
CA ALA A 31 1.32 -9.02 -1.55
C ALA A 31 0.07 -9.90 -1.37
N ALA A 32 0.22 -11.05 -0.71
CA ALA A 32 -0.89 -11.88 -0.32
C ALA A 32 -1.82 -11.12 0.66
N PRO A 33 -3.14 -11.42 0.66
CA PRO A 33 -4.07 -10.80 1.59
C PRO A 33 -3.63 -11.02 3.05
N PRO A 34 -3.45 -9.97 3.87
CA PRO A 34 -3.03 -10.09 5.26
C PRO A 34 -4.24 -10.43 6.15
N VAL A 35 -4.84 -11.60 5.91
CA VAL A 35 -6.02 -12.10 6.62
C VAL A 35 -5.68 -13.36 7.41
N GLY A 36 -6.48 -13.66 8.43
CA GLY A 36 -6.33 -14.89 9.23
C GLY A 36 -4.93 -14.99 9.86
N GLU A 37 -4.18 -16.03 9.50
CA GLU A 37 -2.80 -16.24 9.97
C GLU A 37 -1.81 -15.14 9.55
N LEU A 38 -2.11 -14.41 8.47
CA LEU A 38 -1.25 -13.35 7.93
C LEU A 38 -1.55 -11.95 8.50
N ARG A 39 -2.63 -11.79 9.27
CA ARG A 39 -3.10 -10.49 9.79
C ARG A 39 -1.99 -9.67 10.44
N TRP A 40 -1.19 -10.34 11.27
CA TRP A 40 -0.14 -9.71 12.09
C TRP A 40 1.28 -10.01 11.58
N ARG A 41 1.40 -10.43 10.31
CA ARG A 41 2.66 -10.83 9.70
C ARG A 41 3.12 -9.79 8.67
N ALA A 42 4.42 -9.77 8.40
CA ALA A 42 4.96 -9.07 7.25
C ALA A 42 4.25 -9.51 5.95
N PRO A 43 4.16 -8.64 4.92
CA PRO A 43 3.57 -9.00 3.64
C PRO A 43 4.15 -10.30 3.10
N ALA A 44 3.29 -11.28 2.84
CA ALA A 44 3.72 -12.51 2.18
C ALA A 44 3.66 -12.34 0.65
N PRO A 45 4.48 -13.05 -0.14
CA PRO A 45 4.42 -13.00 -1.59
C PRO A 45 3.04 -13.37 -2.13
N VAL A 46 2.62 -12.73 -3.21
CA VAL A 46 1.39 -13.09 -3.93
C VAL A 46 1.55 -14.52 -4.49
N GLN A 47 0.52 -15.35 -4.34
CA GLN A 47 0.45 -16.62 -5.06
C GLN A 47 0.23 -16.34 -6.55
N PRO A 48 1.12 -16.80 -7.45
CA PRO A 48 0.95 -16.56 -8.87
C PRO A 48 -0.37 -17.13 -9.39
N TRP A 49 -1.02 -16.41 -10.30
CA TRP A 49 -2.29 -16.85 -10.88
C TRP A 49 -2.16 -17.23 -12.36
N ARG A 50 -3.07 -18.11 -12.80
CA ARG A 50 -3.24 -18.45 -14.22
C ARG A 50 -4.31 -17.56 -14.85
N GLY A 51 -4.21 -17.36 -16.17
CA GLY A 51 -5.14 -16.52 -16.91
C GLY A 51 -4.86 -15.02 -16.77
N VAL A 52 -5.88 -14.21 -17.04
CA VAL A 52 -5.78 -12.74 -17.01
C VAL A 52 -6.71 -12.20 -15.95
N ARG A 53 -6.15 -11.53 -14.94
CA ARG A 53 -6.91 -10.85 -13.89
C ARG A 53 -7.43 -9.52 -14.41
N ASP A 54 -8.71 -9.25 -14.18
CA ASP A 54 -9.27 -7.94 -14.49
C ASP A 54 -8.76 -6.90 -13.49
N ALA A 55 -8.20 -5.81 -14.00
CA ALA A 55 -7.63 -4.70 -13.25
C ALA A 55 -8.26 -3.38 -13.73
N THR A 56 -9.56 -3.40 -14.05
CA THR A 56 -10.27 -2.21 -14.54
C THR A 56 -10.99 -1.43 -13.44
N THR A 57 -11.23 -2.06 -12.29
CA THR A 57 -11.98 -1.50 -11.16
C THR A 57 -11.14 -1.46 -9.89
N TYR A 58 -11.45 -0.53 -8.98
CA TYR A 58 -10.87 -0.53 -7.65
C TYR A 58 -11.51 -1.63 -6.80
N GLY A 59 -10.67 -2.36 -6.07
CA GLY A 59 -11.05 -3.29 -5.01
C GLY A 59 -11.26 -2.56 -3.68
N PHE A 60 -10.81 -3.18 -2.60
CA PHE A 60 -11.02 -2.67 -1.25
C PHE A 60 -10.00 -1.60 -0.85
N ALA A 61 -10.47 -0.59 -0.10
CA ALA A 61 -9.60 0.20 0.76
C ALA A 61 -9.12 -0.65 1.94
N SER A 62 -8.00 -0.25 2.56
CA SER A 62 -7.57 -0.88 3.83
C SER A 62 -8.63 -0.68 4.91
N TRP A 63 -8.72 -1.64 5.83
CA TRP A 63 -9.66 -1.54 6.91
C TRP A 63 -9.43 -0.25 7.73
N GLN A 64 -10.51 0.54 7.83
CA GLN A 64 -10.56 1.83 8.47
C GLN A 64 -12.02 2.21 8.73
N PRO A 65 -12.30 3.19 9.61
CA PRO A 65 -13.66 3.70 9.77
C PRO A 65 -14.25 4.15 8.43
N ARG A 66 -15.52 3.82 8.16
CA ARG A 66 -16.19 4.07 6.88
C ARG A 66 -16.02 5.51 6.37
N TRP A 67 -16.08 6.50 7.25
CA TRP A 67 -15.92 7.91 6.90
C TRP A 67 -14.55 8.25 6.31
N GLY A 68 -13.51 7.49 6.65
CA GLY A 68 -12.16 7.62 6.09
C GLY A 68 -12.02 7.11 4.65
N ALA A 69 -12.93 6.22 4.22
CA ALA A 69 -12.96 5.63 2.87
C ALA A 69 -13.96 6.34 1.94
N GLY A 70 -14.32 7.60 2.22
CA GLY A 70 -15.21 8.40 1.37
C GLY A 70 -14.52 8.81 0.07
N LEU A 71 -15.14 8.51 -1.08
CA LEU A 71 -14.66 8.90 -2.41
C LEU A 71 -15.33 10.19 -2.91
N ALA A 72 -16.60 10.38 -2.55
CA ALA A 72 -17.41 11.56 -2.83
C ALA A 72 -18.57 11.61 -1.80
N PRO A 73 -19.32 12.72 -1.68
CA PRO A 73 -20.49 12.76 -0.79
C PRO A 73 -21.45 11.60 -1.03
N GLY A 74 -21.66 10.76 -0.02
CA GLY A 74 -22.52 9.57 -0.10
C GLY A 74 -21.90 8.34 -0.79
N ASN A 75 -20.70 8.46 -1.36
CA ASN A 75 -19.99 7.35 -2.01
C ASN A 75 -18.77 6.92 -1.19
N PHE A 76 -18.75 5.66 -0.77
CA PHE A 76 -17.70 5.10 0.08
C PHE A 76 -17.13 3.85 -0.58
N GLN A 77 -15.81 3.73 -0.60
CA GLN A 77 -15.16 2.52 -1.03
C GLN A 77 -15.41 1.40 0.00
N PRO A 78 -15.69 0.16 -0.44
CA PRO A 78 -15.71 -0.96 0.49
C PRO A 78 -14.31 -1.15 1.12
N VAL A 79 -14.29 -1.59 2.37
CA VAL A 79 -13.08 -1.76 3.19
C VAL A 79 -12.87 -3.23 3.52
N SER A 80 -11.61 -3.67 3.53
CA SER A 80 -11.22 -5.05 3.84
C SER A 80 -9.77 -5.11 4.34
N GLU A 81 -9.42 -6.17 5.05
CA GLU A 81 -8.02 -6.51 5.33
C GLU A 81 -7.30 -6.96 4.05
N ASP A 82 -8.01 -7.56 3.09
CA ASP A 82 -7.51 -7.85 1.74
C ASP A 82 -7.39 -6.55 0.92
N CYS A 83 -6.37 -5.76 1.24
CA CYS A 83 -6.19 -4.41 0.73
C CYS A 83 -4.80 -4.13 0.14
N LEU A 84 -3.86 -5.08 0.19
CA LEU A 84 -2.47 -4.91 -0.26
C LEU A 84 -2.38 -4.93 -1.80
N THR A 85 -2.92 -3.86 -2.38
CA THR A 85 -3.02 -3.66 -3.83
C THR A 85 -2.50 -2.29 -4.22
N LEU A 86 -2.09 -2.17 -5.48
CA LEU A 86 -1.64 -0.94 -6.10
C LEU A 86 -2.31 -0.71 -7.45
N ASN A 87 -2.19 0.52 -7.94
CA ASN A 87 -2.72 0.97 -9.21
C ASN A 87 -1.57 1.52 -10.05
N VAL A 88 -1.63 1.33 -11.36
CA VAL A 88 -0.68 1.88 -12.32
C VAL A 88 -1.43 2.73 -13.33
N VAL A 89 -0.88 3.90 -13.66
CA VAL A 89 -1.36 4.79 -14.73
C VAL A 89 -0.17 5.12 -15.61
N ALA A 90 -0.32 4.93 -16.92
CA ALA A 90 0.74 5.19 -17.90
C ALA A 90 0.19 5.94 -19.12
N PRO A 91 1.02 6.67 -19.88
CA PRO A 91 0.58 7.29 -21.13
C PRO A 91 0.11 6.22 -22.12
N ALA A 92 -0.97 6.48 -22.85
CA ALA A 92 -1.47 5.58 -23.90
C ALA A 92 -0.50 5.49 -25.09
N GLU A 93 0.21 6.58 -25.36
CA GLU A 93 1.16 6.66 -26.44
C GLU A 93 2.47 5.91 -26.12
N PRO A 94 3.02 5.16 -27.10
CA PRO A 94 4.32 4.51 -26.96
C PRO A 94 5.41 5.50 -26.56
N SER A 95 6.40 5.00 -25.81
CA SER A 95 7.72 5.63 -25.73
C SER A 95 8.75 4.62 -26.20
N GLU A 96 9.83 5.12 -26.82
CA GLU A 96 11.01 4.32 -27.17
C GLU A 96 11.94 4.11 -25.97
N ARG A 97 11.78 4.91 -24.90
CA ARG A 97 12.59 4.84 -23.68
C ARG A 97 11.71 4.56 -22.45
N PRO A 98 12.23 3.85 -21.44
CA PRO A 98 11.57 3.76 -20.13
C PRO A 98 11.27 5.17 -19.58
N ARG A 99 10.07 5.35 -19.03
CA ARG A 99 9.62 6.61 -18.45
C ARG A 99 9.92 6.67 -16.96
N PRO A 100 10.23 7.84 -16.38
CA PRO A 100 10.37 7.96 -14.93
C PRO A 100 9.14 7.41 -14.20
N THR A 101 9.37 6.66 -13.14
CA THR A 101 8.31 6.05 -12.32
C THR A 101 8.08 6.91 -11.09
N VAL A 102 6.82 7.27 -10.82
CA VAL A 102 6.45 8.05 -9.65
C VAL A 102 5.47 7.24 -8.80
N VAL A 103 5.83 6.98 -7.54
CA VAL A 103 5.05 6.15 -6.60
C VAL A 103 4.46 7.02 -5.50
N PHE A 104 3.13 7.05 -5.40
CA PHE A 104 2.38 7.81 -4.41
C PHE A 104 2.04 7.00 -3.17
N ILE A 105 2.31 7.59 -2.01
CA ILE A 105 1.89 7.10 -0.70
C ILE A 105 0.85 8.06 -0.12
N HIS A 106 -0.39 7.60 0.04
CA HIS A 106 -1.46 8.44 0.55
C HIS A 106 -1.27 8.78 2.03
N GLY A 107 -1.77 9.94 2.45
CA GLY A 107 -1.84 10.37 3.84
C GLY A 107 -3.03 9.78 4.60
N GLY A 108 -3.46 10.48 5.66
CA GLY A 108 -4.60 10.08 6.51
C GLY A 108 -4.22 9.62 7.92
N GLY A 109 -3.11 10.13 8.46
CA GLY A 109 -2.71 9.90 9.85
C GLY A 109 -2.39 8.45 10.18
N TYR A 110 -2.14 7.62 9.17
CA TYR A 110 -2.04 6.16 9.28
C TYR A 110 -3.30 5.44 9.79
N ILE A 111 -4.44 6.13 9.91
CA ILE A 111 -5.70 5.56 10.42
C ILE A 111 -6.74 5.47 9.30
N ILE A 112 -6.68 6.38 8.32
CA ILE A 112 -7.59 6.45 7.18
C ILE A 112 -6.81 6.71 5.87
N GLY A 113 -7.50 6.66 4.74
CA GLY A 113 -6.97 6.98 3.41
C GLY A 113 -7.10 5.82 2.42
N THR A 114 -7.10 6.16 1.14
CA THR A 114 -7.15 5.19 0.04
C THR A 114 -6.50 5.74 -1.21
N SER A 115 -5.86 4.86 -1.99
CA SER A 115 -5.32 5.17 -3.32
C SER A 115 -6.39 5.37 -4.40
N ALA A 116 -7.66 5.08 -4.11
CA ALA A 116 -8.76 5.20 -5.07
C ALA A 116 -9.38 6.61 -5.18
N LEU A 117 -8.97 7.55 -4.31
CA LEU A 117 -9.44 8.94 -4.36
C LEU A 117 -9.07 9.59 -5.69
N GLU A 118 -10.02 10.28 -6.33
CA GLU A 118 -9.81 10.90 -7.64
C GLU A 118 -8.65 11.91 -7.65
N MET A 119 -8.52 12.69 -6.56
CA MET A 119 -7.41 13.63 -6.39
C MET A 119 -6.03 12.96 -6.36
N TYR A 120 -5.96 11.66 -6.06
CA TYR A 120 -4.76 10.83 -6.09
C TYR A 120 -4.67 9.94 -7.34
N GLY A 121 -5.55 10.14 -8.33
CA GLY A 121 -5.64 9.29 -9.51
C GLY A 121 -4.53 9.45 -10.54
N GLY A 122 -3.56 10.36 -10.34
CA GLY A 122 -2.32 10.48 -11.11
C GLY A 122 -2.44 10.94 -12.58
N VAL A 123 -3.64 11.01 -13.17
CA VAL A 123 -3.85 11.25 -14.61
C VAL A 123 -3.14 12.50 -15.10
N ARG A 124 -3.36 13.64 -14.42
CA ARG A 124 -2.78 14.91 -14.86
C ARG A 124 -1.26 14.94 -14.76
N LEU A 125 -0.68 14.15 -13.85
CA LEU A 125 0.77 14.01 -13.77
C LEU A 125 1.30 13.19 -14.94
N VAL A 126 0.62 12.10 -15.30
CA VAL A 126 0.96 11.26 -16.46
C VAL A 126 0.83 12.03 -17.77
N GLU A 127 -0.29 12.75 -17.96
CA GLU A 127 -0.55 13.52 -19.20
C GLU A 127 0.44 14.67 -19.42
N ARG A 128 0.91 15.31 -18.35
CA ARG A 128 1.79 16.49 -18.44
C ARG A 128 3.27 16.17 -18.28
N GLY A 129 3.59 15.10 -17.55
CA GLY A 129 4.96 14.77 -17.15
C GLY A 129 5.60 13.64 -17.95
N ASP A 130 4.83 12.94 -18.79
CA ASP A 130 5.29 11.73 -19.52
C ASP A 130 5.93 10.68 -18.59
N ILE A 131 5.28 10.45 -17.44
CA ILE A 131 5.71 9.51 -16.39
C ILE A 131 4.81 8.28 -16.33
N VAL A 132 5.28 7.21 -15.69
CA VAL A 132 4.41 6.16 -15.15
C VAL A 132 4.12 6.44 -13.68
N TYR A 133 2.85 6.43 -13.32
CA TYR A 133 2.37 6.72 -11.98
C TYR A 133 1.87 5.46 -11.28
N VAL A 134 2.27 5.26 -10.04
CA VAL A 134 1.82 4.17 -9.17
C VAL A 134 1.21 4.75 -7.91
N SER A 135 0.08 4.22 -7.44
CA SER A 135 -0.45 4.51 -6.10
C SER A 135 -0.79 3.21 -5.39
N MET A 136 -0.65 3.16 -4.07
CA MET A 136 -0.82 1.91 -3.32
C MET A 136 -1.67 2.08 -2.07
N ASN A 137 -2.39 1.04 -1.72
CA ASN A 137 -2.94 0.86 -0.38
C ASN A 137 -1.92 0.13 0.50
N TYR A 138 -1.96 0.38 1.81
CA TYR A 138 -1.17 -0.29 2.84
C TYR A 138 -2.03 -0.42 4.10
N ARG A 139 -1.67 -1.32 5.04
CA ARG A 139 -2.45 -1.50 6.28
C ARG A 139 -2.47 -0.23 7.11
N LEU A 140 -3.63 0.08 7.67
CA LEU A 140 -3.87 1.26 8.52
C LEU A 140 -4.22 0.85 9.95
N GLY A 141 -4.25 1.84 10.84
CA GLY A 141 -4.65 1.72 12.24
C GLY A 141 -3.86 0.64 12.97
N PRO A 142 -4.51 -0.10 13.88
CA PRO A 142 -3.84 -1.18 14.62
C PRO A 142 -3.24 -2.27 13.73
N LEU A 143 -3.81 -2.51 12.54
CA LEU A 143 -3.34 -3.56 11.62
C LEU A 143 -2.00 -3.21 10.96
N GLY A 144 -1.67 -1.92 10.84
CA GLY A 144 -0.44 -1.47 10.19
C GLY A 144 0.57 -0.80 11.12
N TYR A 145 0.09 -0.03 12.11
CA TYR A 145 0.88 0.97 12.82
C TYR A 145 0.80 0.88 14.35
N LEU A 146 0.16 -0.15 14.90
CA LEU A 146 0.30 -0.49 16.31
C LEU A 146 1.26 -1.67 16.44
N ASP A 147 2.36 -1.48 17.16
CA ASP A 147 3.30 -2.58 17.42
C ASP A 147 2.77 -3.49 18.53
N LEU A 148 2.25 -4.64 18.14
CA LEU A 148 1.75 -5.67 19.04
C LEU A 148 2.77 -6.81 19.26
N SER A 149 4.01 -6.65 18.78
CA SER A 149 5.03 -7.72 18.80
C SER A 149 5.47 -8.12 20.20
N THR A 150 5.25 -7.27 21.21
CA THR A 150 5.46 -7.63 22.63
C THR A 150 4.59 -8.82 23.08
N PHE A 151 3.45 -9.07 22.41
CA PHE A 151 2.56 -10.21 22.67
C PHE A 151 2.80 -11.39 21.73
N SER A 152 3.83 -11.33 20.88
CA SER A 152 4.19 -12.40 19.95
C SER A 152 4.52 -13.69 20.70
N THR A 153 4.07 -14.83 20.18
CA THR A 153 4.39 -16.16 20.73
C THR A 153 4.97 -17.07 19.65
N ALA A 154 5.60 -18.17 20.05
CA ALA A 154 6.16 -19.14 19.10
C ALA A 154 5.10 -19.71 18.14
N ASN A 155 3.87 -19.93 18.62
CA ASN A 155 2.77 -20.47 17.81
C ASN A 155 2.02 -19.38 17.04
N ARG A 156 2.06 -18.14 17.52
CA ARG A 156 1.40 -16.99 16.89
C ARG A 156 2.35 -15.80 16.82
N PRO A 157 3.20 -15.74 15.78
CA PRO A 157 4.14 -14.64 15.61
C PRO A 157 3.41 -13.35 15.23
N ILE A 158 3.77 -12.27 15.90
CA ILE A 158 3.33 -10.90 15.59
C ILE A 158 4.57 -10.08 15.23
N GLU A 159 4.54 -9.48 14.04
CA GLU A 159 5.65 -8.67 13.52
C GLU A 159 5.34 -7.18 13.61
N SER A 160 6.37 -6.36 13.76
CA SER A 160 6.26 -4.91 13.90
C SER A 160 6.36 -4.16 12.57
N ASN A 161 5.94 -2.89 12.58
CA ASN A 161 6.02 -1.96 11.43
C ASN A 161 5.35 -2.49 10.16
N LEU A 162 4.20 -3.13 10.32
CA LEU A 162 3.49 -3.83 9.25
C LEU A 162 3.12 -2.92 8.07
N GLY A 163 2.59 -1.72 8.35
CA GLY A 163 2.26 -0.73 7.32
C GLY A 163 3.48 -0.23 6.56
N MET A 164 4.63 -0.05 7.21
CA MET A 164 5.88 0.30 6.54
C MET A 164 6.41 -0.85 5.69
N ARG A 165 6.30 -2.10 6.18
CA ARG A 165 6.67 -3.30 5.43
C ARG A 165 5.79 -3.49 4.19
N ASP A 166 4.50 -3.14 4.27
CA ASP A 166 3.59 -3.12 3.11
C ASP A 166 4.12 -2.17 2.01
N GLN A 167 4.56 -0.97 2.41
CA GLN A 167 5.12 0.01 1.48
C GLN A 167 6.43 -0.48 0.85
N VAL A 168 7.31 -1.12 1.61
CA VAL A 168 8.52 -1.75 1.07
C VAL A 168 8.16 -2.84 0.05
N ALA A 169 7.21 -3.74 0.37
CA ALA A 169 6.77 -4.79 -0.54
C ALA A 169 6.15 -4.24 -1.84
N ALA A 170 5.42 -3.12 -1.76
CA ALA A 170 4.91 -2.44 -2.94
C ALA A 170 6.03 -1.85 -3.81
N LEU A 171 7.09 -1.29 -3.20
CA LEU A 171 8.26 -0.80 -3.94
C LEU A 171 9.08 -1.95 -4.56
N GLU A 172 9.20 -3.08 -3.88
CA GLU A 172 9.79 -4.29 -4.46
C GLU A 172 8.97 -4.79 -5.66
N TRP A 173 7.64 -4.71 -5.58
CA TRP A 173 6.78 -5.01 -6.74
C TRP A 173 7.03 -4.04 -7.90
N VAL A 174 7.20 -2.73 -7.62
CA VAL A 174 7.55 -1.73 -8.64
C VAL A 174 8.85 -2.12 -9.33
N GLN A 175 9.89 -2.45 -8.57
CA GLN A 175 11.18 -2.88 -9.11
C GLN A 175 11.07 -4.11 -10.03
N ARG A 176 10.26 -5.11 -9.65
CA ARG A 176 10.08 -6.32 -10.46
C ARG A 176 9.23 -6.11 -11.72
N ASN A 177 8.29 -5.17 -11.70
CA ASN A 177 7.17 -5.18 -12.66
C ASN A 177 6.99 -3.91 -13.48
N ILE A 178 7.49 -2.75 -13.04
CA ILE A 178 7.08 -1.47 -13.65
C ILE A 178 7.56 -1.31 -15.10
N ALA A 179 8.65 -1.96 -15.47
CA ALA A 179 9.14 -2.03 -16.84
C ALA A 179 8.08 -2.56 -17.83
N ALA A 180 7.24 -3.52 -17.39
CA ALA A 180 6.18 -4.08 -18.22
C ALA A 180 5.05 -3.06 -18.52
N PHE A 181 4.95 -2.00 -17.71
CA PHE A 181 4.02 -0.89 -17.89
C PHE A 181 4.67 0.32 -18.60
N GLY A 182 5.94 0.19 -19.00
CA GLY A 182 6.73 1.24 -19.65
C GLY A 182 7.42 2.21 -18.69
N GLY A 183 7.42 1.92 -17.39
CA GLY A 183 8.16 2.70 -16.39
C GLY A 183 9.60 2.23 -16.24
N ASP A 184 10.44 3.09 -15.70
CA ASP A 184 11.85 2.85 -15.43
C ASP A 184 12.03 2.45 -13.96
N PRO A 185 12.46 1.20 -13.65
CA PRO A 185 12.76 0.79 -12.28
C PRO A 185 14.01 1.48 -11.71
N ASP A 186 14.90 1.98 -12.57
CA ASP A 186 16.15 2.66 -12.17
C ASP A 186 15.96 4.19 -12.03
N ASN A 187 14.74 4.69 -12.23
CA ASN A 187 14.37 6.09 -12.05
C ASN A 187 13.02 6.22 -11.35
N VAL A 188 13.00 5.81 -10.09
CA VAL A 188 11.81 5.79 -9.22
C VAL A 188 11.84 6.97 -8.25
N THR A 189 10.81 7.83 -8.31
CA THR A 189 10.54 8.88 -7.32
C THR A 189 9.40 8.43 -6.41
N ILE A 190 9.63 8.37 -5.09
CA ILE A 190 8.53 8.23 -4.12
C ILE A 190 8.01 9.61 -3.72
N PHE A 191 6.71 9.76 -3.57
CA PHE A 191 6.12 11.00 -3.08
C PHE A 191 4.88 10.76 -2.20
N GLY A 192 4.63 11.65 -1.25
CA GLY A 192 3.51 11.50 -0.32
C GLY A 192 3.20 12.78 0.46
N GLU A 193 1.99 12.84 1.02
CA GLU A 193 1.47 13.97 1.79
C GLU A 193 1.04 13.53 3.20
N SER A 194 1.26 14.38 4.21
CA SER A 194 0.90 14.10 5.62
C SER A 194 1.56 12.79 6.11
N ALA A 195 0.78 11.80 6.56
CA ALA A 195 1.26 10.44 6.85
C ALA A 195 2.07 9.82 5.68
N GLY A 196 1.68 10.08 4.43
CA GLY A 196 2.43 9.65 3.26
C GLY A 196 3.77 10.39 3.13
N GLY A 197 3.82 11.66 3.53
CA GLY A 197 5.05 12.44 3.64
C GLY A 197 5.99 11.90 4.72
N ASN A 198 5.45 11.54 5.90
CA ASN A 198 6.23 10.83 6.93
C ASN A 198 6.73 9.47 6.40
N ALA A 199 5.89 8.71 5.70
CA ALA A 199 6.28 7.44 5.10
C ALA A 199 7.46 7.59 4.14
N VAL A 200 7.45 8.63 3.29
CA VAL A 200 8.59 8.96 2.42
C VAL A 200 9.87 9.18 3.24
N THR A 201 9.83 10.01 4.28
CA THR A 201 11.02 10.25 5.12
C THR A 201 11.48 9.01 5.88
N SER A 202 10.55 8.17 6.34
CA SER A 202 10.84 6.90 7.02
C SER A 202 11.48 5.88 6.08
N LEU A 203 11.02 5.80 4.83
CA LEU A 203 11.61 4.92 3.81
C LEU A 203 13.04 5.35 3.43
N MET A 204 13.35 6.65 3.41
CA MET A 204 14.72 7.15 3.18
C MET A 204 15.74 6.65 4.20
N VAL A 205 15.30 6.32 5.42
CA VAL A 205 16.17 5.81 6.49
C VAL A 205 15.93 4.32 6.78
N THR A 206 15.12 3.63 5.98
CA THR A 206 14.82 2.20 6.14
C THR A 206 15.80 1.37 5.31
N PRO A 207 16.66 0.52 5.91
CA PRO A 207 17.64 -0.27 5.16
C PRO A 207 17.02 -1.19 4.10
N ALA A 208 15.85 -1.77 4.37
CA ALA A 208 15.14 -2.63 3.42
C ALA A 208 14.60 -1.89 2.18
N ALA A 209 14.48 -0.56 2.24
CA ALA A 209 14.05 0.25 1.10
C ALA A 209 15.21 0.74 0.22
N ARG A 210 16.46 0.45 0.62
CA ARG A 210 17.66 0.89 -0.10
C ARG A 210 17.66 0.33 -1.52
N GLY A 211 17.80 1.22 -2.51
CA GLY A 211 17.83 0.86 -3.93
C GLY A 211 16.46 0.60 -4.55
N LEU A 212 15.36 0.68 -3.78
CA LEU A 212 14.01 0.54 -4.34
C LEU A 212 13.49 1.86 -4.95
N PHE A 213 14.10 2.99 -4.59
CA PHE A 213 13.81 4.30 -5.14
C PHE A 213 15.05 5.20 -5.16
N HIS A 214 14.95 6.31 -5.91
CA HIS A 214 16.07 7.15 -6.31
C HIS A 214 15.86 8.62 -5.91
N GLN A 215 14.61 9.06 -5.86
CA GLN A 215 14.23 10.43 -5.51
C GLN A 215 13.04 10.43 -4.55
N ALA A 216 12.89 11.49 -3.77
CA ALA A 216 11.87 11.58 -2.72
C ALA A 216 11.24 12.98 -2.67
N ILE A 217 9.92 13.04 -2.51
CA ILE A 217 9.16 14.28 -2.28
C ILE A 217 8.23 14.07 -1.07
N ALA A 218 8.51 14.79 0.03
CA ALA A 218 7.74 14.70 1.26
C ALA A 218 6.96 16.00 1.49
N GLN A 219 5.63 15.94 1.36
CA GLN A 219 4.75 17.11 1.52
C GLN A 219 4.11 17.11 2.91
N SER A 220 4.27 18.20 3.66
CA SER A 220 3.68 18.36 5.01
C SER A 220 4.00 17.18 5.95
N ALA A 221 5.23 16.66 5.90
CA ALA A 221 5.63 15.46 6.62
C ALA A 221 5.77 15.72 8.14
N PRO A 222 5.01 15.03 9.01
CA PRO A 222 5.20 15.11 10.45
C PRO A 222 6.39 14.24 10.87
N ALA A 223 7.61 14.79 10.79
CA ALA A 223 8.85 14.05 11.08
C ALA A 223 8.94 13.48 12.52
N HIS A 224 8.12 13.98 13.45
CA HIS A 224 8.07 13.53 14.84
C HIS A 224 7.20 12.28 15.07
N TRP A 225 6.57 11.71 14.04
CA TRP A 225 5.81 10.45 14.14
C TRP A 225 6.69 9.21 14.06
N ALA A 226 7.84 9.27 14.75
CA ALA A 226 8.69 8.13 15.02
C ALA A 226 8.66 7.92 16.54
N HIS A 227 8.13 6.78 16.96
CA HIS A 227 7.92 6.46 18.37
C HIS A 227 8.94 5.45 18.83
N ASP A 228 9.37 5.56 20.09
CA ASP A 228 10.26 4.58 20.68
C ASP A 228 9.50 3.30 21.07
N LYS A 229 10.29 2.32 21.50
CA LYS A 229 9.77 1.01 21.89
C LYS A 229 8.88 1.09 23.13
N ASP A 230 9.20 1.95 24.10
CA ASP A 230 8.48 2.05 25.36
C ASP A 230 7.08 2.66 25.17
N ASP A 231 6.99 3.69 24.33
CA ASP A 231 5.72 4.27 23.87
C ASP A 231 4.86 3.22 23.16
N SER A 232 5.48 2.46 22.26
CA SER A 232 4.80 1.42 21.48
C SER A 232 4.27 0.30 22.38
N GLU A 233 5.06 -0.19 23.33
CA GLU A 233 4.64 -1.21 24.30
C GLU A 233 3.52 -0.72 25.23
N ARG A 234 3.56 0.55 25.65
CA ARG A 234 2.48 1.14 26.45
C ARG A 234 1.17 1.17 25.66
N TRP A 235 1.18 1.62 24.40
CA TRP A 235 -0.01 1.64 23.57
C TRP A 235 -0.53 0.23 23.25
N ALA A 236 0.37 -0.72 23.04
CA ALA A 236 0.02 -2.13 22.85
C ALA A 236 -0.77 -2.66 24.06
N ARG A 237 -0.31 -2.39 25.29
CA ARG A 237 -1.01 -2.77 26.53
C ARG A 237 -2.38 -2.10 26.65
N SER A 238 -2.45 -0.79 26.44
CA SER A 238 -3.73 -0.06 26.47
C SER A 238 -4.72 -0.60 25.43
N TYR A 239 -4.25 -0.99 24.24
CA TYR A 239 -5.11 -1.61 23.23
C TYR A 239 -5.66 -2.97 23.68
N ILE A 240 -4.83 -3.82 24.29
CA ILE A 240 -5.27 -5.11 24.85
C ILE A 240 -6.29 -4.90 25.99
N GLU A 241 -6.09 -3.91 26.85
CA GLU A 241 -7.04 -3.54 27.91
C GLU A 241 -8.38 -3.08 27.32
N LEU A 242 -8.37 -2.26 26.25
CA LEU A 242 -9.58 -1.84 25.54
C LEU A 242 -10.33 -3.00 24.87
N LEU A 243 -9.62 -4.08 24.52
CA LEU A 243 -10.23 -5.34 24.07
C LEU A 243 -10.79 -6.18 25.23
N GLY A 244 -10.66 -5.74 26.47
CA GLY A 244 -11.09 -6.46 27.68
C GLY A 244 -10.21 -7.66 28.00
N ALA A 245 -8.91 -7.60 27.67
CA ALA A 245 -7.96 -8.68 27.84
C ALA A 245 -6.73 -8.26 28.66
N THR A 246 -5.89 -9.23 28.99
CA THR A 246 -4.61 -9.06 29.70
C THR A 246 -3.44 -9.46 28.79
N PRO A 247 -2.18 -9.13 29.13
CA PRO A 247 -1.02 -9.59 28.38
C PRO A 247 -0.99 -11.12 28.12
N GLU A 248 -1.42 -11.91 29.10
CA GLU A 248 -1.46 -13.38 29.02
C GLU A 248 -2.57 -13.88 28.08
N THR A 249 -3.60 -13.08 27.86
CA THR A 249 -4.76 -13.40 27.01
C THR A 249 -4.81 -12.56 25.73
N ALA A 250 -3.74 -11.82 25.44
CA ALA A 250 -3.65 -10.87 24.34
C ALA A 250 -3.84 -11.54 22.97
N VAL A 251 -3.11 -12.63 22.70
CA VAL A 251 -3.18 -13.33 21.41
C VAL A 251 -4.60 -13.81 21.07
N PRO A 252 -5.29 -14.59 21.95
CA PRO A 252 -6.68 -14.96 21.69
C PRO A 252 -7.62 -13.76 21.53
N ALA A 253 -7.37 -12.65 22.24
CA ALA A 253 -8.18 -11.44 22.11
C ALA A 253 -7.99 -10.78 20.73
N LEU A 254 -6.74 -10.68 20.25
CA LEU A 254 -6.41 -10.14 18.92
C LEU A 254 -6.98 -10.99 17.78
N GLU A 255 -7.07 -12.31 17.95
CA GLU A 255 -7.67 -13.21 16.96
C GLU A 255 -9.20 -13.08 16.89
N ARG A 256 -9.85 -12.92 18.04
CA ARG A 256 -11.30 -12.68 18.11
C ARG A 256 -11.70 -11.26 17.73
N ALA A 257 -10.78 -10.31 17.84
CA ALA A 257 -11.04 -8.93 17.47
C ALA A 257 -11.40 -8.86 15.97
N THR A 258 -12.65 -8.52 15.70
CA THR A 258 -13.08 -8.09 14.38
C THR A 258 -12.84 -6.59 14.28
N PRO A 259 -12.19 -6.12 13.22
CA PRO A 259 -12.14 -4.70 12.97
C PRO A 259 -13.58 -4.16 12.86
N LYS A 260 -13.97 -3.26 13.76
CA LYS A 260 -15.32 -2.65 13.82
C LYS A 260 -15.33 -1.28 13.16
#